data_AF-A0A7K0KX30-F1
#
_entry.id   AF-A0A7K0KX30-F1
#
_cell.length_a   1.000
_cell.length_b   1.000
_cell.length_c   1.000
_cell.angle_alpha   90.00
_cell.angle_beta   90.00
_cell.angle_gamma   90.00
#
_symmetry.space_group_name_H-M   'P 1'
#
loop_
_entity.id
_entity.type
_entity.pdbx_description
1 polymer ?
#
loop_
_entity_poly.entity_id
_entity_poly.type
_entity_poly.pdbx_seq_one_letter_code
_entity_poly.pdbx_strand_id
1 'polypeptide(L)'
;MRVGVVTFPGTLDDRDAARAVVAAGGQAISLWHNDADLKSVDAVVLPGGFSYGDYLRCGAISRFAPVMKSIIDRAEGGMPLLGICNGFQVLCEAYLLPG
;
A
#
# COMPACT_ATOMS: atom_id res chain seq x y z
N MET A 1 8.93 -11.55 9.87
CA MET A 1 8.50 -10.19 9.49
C MET A 1 7.10 -10.24 8.94
N ARG A 2 6.20 -9.43 9.48
CA ARG A 2 4.80 -9.28 9.04
C ARG A 2 4.75 -8.13 8.04
N VAL A 3 4.38 -8.39 6.80
CA VAL A 3 4.33 -7.38 5.74
C VAL A 3 2.87 -7.17 5.34
N GLY A 4 2.39 -5.95 5.54
CA GLY A 4 1.07 -5.53 5.09
C GLY A 4 1.03 -5.40 3.57
N VAL A 5 0.04 -6.00 2.92
CA VAL A 5 -0.22 -5.84 1.49
C VAL A 5 -1.57 -5.16 1.34
N VAL A 6 -1.56 -3.94 0.80
CA VAL A 6 -2.76 -3.11 0.71
C VAL A 6 -3.57 -3.45 -0.53
N THR A 7 -4.88 -3.60 -0.38
CA THR A 7 -5.82 -3.74 -1.48
C THR A 7 -6.75 -2.53 -1.52
N PHE A 8 -6.70 -1.77 -2.61
CA PHE A 8 -7.67 -0.73 -2.99
C PHE A 8 -8.69 -1.31 -3.98
N PRO A 9 -9.86 -0.67 -4.19
CA PRO A 9 -10.71 -1.01 -5.32
C PRO A 9 -9.91 -0.80 -6.62
N GLY A 10 -9.76 -1.83 -7.45
CA GLY A 10 -8.96 -1.74 -8.69
C GLY A 10 -7.47 -2.09 -8.54
N THR A 11 -7.00 -2.48 -7.35
CA THR A 11 -5.70 -3.17 -7.21
C THR A 11 -5.76 -4.52 -7.93
N LEU A 12 -4.69 -4.90 -8.63
CA LEU A 12 -4.63 -6.13 -9.43
C LEU A 12 -3.55 -7.10 -8.94
N ASP A 13 -2.43 -6.55 -8.44
CA ASP A 13 -1.23 -7.33 -8.15
C ASP A 13 -1.05 -7.63 -6.65
N ASP A 14 -2.08 -7.44 -5.82
CA ASP A 14 -2.01 -7.69 -4.37
C ASP A 14 -1.73 -9.16 -4.03
N ARG A 15 -2.29 -10.10 -4.81
CA ARG A 15 -2.00 -11.53 -4.66
C ARG A 15 -0.56 -11.87 -5.00
N ASP A 16 0.00 -11.24 -6.03
CA ASP A 16 1.38 -11.47 -6.44
C ASP A 16 2.36 -10.84 -5.44
N ALA A 17 2.06 -9.64 -4.94
CA ALA A 17 2.80 -9.03 -3.83
C ALA A 17 2.78 -9.91 -2.57
N ALA A 18 1.62 -10.46 -2.19
CA ALA A 18 1.50 -11.36 -1.05
C ALA A 18 2.31 -12.66 -1.26
N ARG A 19 2.30 -13.23 -2.47
CA ARG A 19 3.14 -14.39 -2.82
C ARG A 19 4.63 -14.06 -2.73
N ALA A 20 5.06 -12.90 -3.20
CA ALA A 20 6.45 -12.46 -3.12
C ALA A 20 6.92 -12.32 -1.68
N VAL A 21 6.08 -11.77 -0.79
CA VAL A 21 6.36 -11.69 0.66
C VAL A 21 6.59 -13.09 1.24
N VAL A 22 5.71 -14.06 0.93
CA VAL A 22 5.83 -15.44 1.42
C VAL A 22 7.08 -16.12 0.85
N ALA A 23 7.37 -15.94 -0.43
CA ALA A 23 8.56 -16.48 -1.08
C ALA A 23 9.87 -15.93 -0.48
N ALA A 24 9.85 -14.70 0.03
CA ALA A 24 10.95 -14.07 0.75
C ALA A 24 11.04 -14.47 2.24
N GLY A 25 10.20 -15.39 2.72
CA GLY A 25 10.18 -15.86 4.11
C GLY A 25 9.40 -14.96 5.09
N GLY A 26 8.62 -14.01 4.59
CA GLY A 26 7.75 -13.14 5.38
C GLY A 26 6.33 -13.71 5.57
N GLN A 27 5.57 -13.07 6.46
CA GLN A 27 4.13 -13.31 6.62
C GLN A 27 3.36 -12.18 5.92
N ALA A 28 2.63 -12.50 4.85
CA ALA A 28 1.76 -11.53 4.18
C ALA A 28 0.48 -11.29 4.99
N ILE A 29 0.18 -10.04 5.29
CA ILE A 29 -1.02 -9.61 6.02
C ILE A 29 -1.86 -8.75 5.09
N SER A 30 -3.09 -9.18 4.78
CA SER A 30 -3.99 -8.38 3.94
C SER A 30 -4.50 -7.16 4.71
N LEU A 31 -4.34 -5.99 4.09
CA LEU A 31 -4.82 -4.70 4.59
C LEU A 31 -5.85 -4.14 3.59
N TRP A 32 -7.07 -3.90 4.06
CA TRP A 32 -8.12 -3.31 3.24
C TRP A 32 -8.06 -1.80 3.29
N HIS A 33 -8.20 -1.12 2.15
CA HIS A 33 -8.03 0.34 2.10
C HIS A 33 -8.93 1.14 3.05
N ASN A 34 -10.13 0.63 3.35
CA ASN A 34 -11.12 1.30 4.18
C ASN A 34 -10.96 1.00 5.69
N ASP A 35 -9.94 0.24 6.08
CA ASP A 35 -9.59 -0.07 7.45
C ASP A 35 -8.33 0.70 7.86
N ALA A 36 -8.36 1.35 9.02
CA ALA A 36 -7.21 2.07 9.55
C ALA A 36 -6.25 1.15 10.35
N ASP A 37 -6.69 -0.05 10.72
CA ASP A 37 -5.85 -1.01 11.46
C ASP A 37 -4.82 -1.67 10.54
N LEU A 38 -3.54 -1.42 10.84
CA LEU A 38 -2.40 -2.04 10.15
C LEU A 38 -2.04 -3.42 10.70
N LYS A 39 -2.78 -3.97 11.68
CA LYS A 39 -2.64 -5.34 12.19
C LYS A 39 -1.23 -5.68 12.66
N SER A 40 -0.56 -4.68 13.24
CA SER A 40 0.80 -4.77 13.77
C SER A 40 1.81 -5.33 12.76
N VAL A 41 1.79 -4.81 11.52
CA VAL A 41 2.81 -5.13 10.51
C VAL A 41 4.10 -4.36 10.76
N ASP A 42 5.20 -4.95 10.31
CA ASP A 42 6.57 -4.42 10.40
C ASP A 42 6.94 -3.55 9.18
N ALA A 43 6.29 -3.79 8.04
CA ALA A 43 6.48 -3.08 6.77
C ALA A 43 5.20 -3.14 5.93
N VAL A 44 5.07 -2.28 4.91
CA VAL A 44 3.91 -2.27 4.01
C VAL A 44 4.31 -2.23 2.53
N VAL A 45 3.57 -2.96 1.71
CA VAL A 45 3.62 -2.93 0.25
C VAL A 45 2.32 -2.34 -0.29
N LEU A 46 2.44 -1.33 -1.17
CA LEU A 46 1.38 -0.84 -2.04
C LEU A 46 1.54 -1.50 -3.41
N PRO A 47 0.68 -2.45 -3.79
CA PRO A 47 0.80 -3.19 -5.06
C PRO A 47 0.43 -2.35 -6.29
N GLY A 48 0.69 -2.93 -7.47
CA GLY A 48 0.27 -2.41 -8.76
C GLY A 48 -1.21 -2.63 -9.06
N GLY A 49 -1.69 -1.96 -10.11
CA GLY A 49 -3.08 -2.01 -10.57
C GLY A 49 -3.55 -0.66 -11.09
N PHE A 50 -4.86 -0.42 -10.98
CA PHE A 50 -5.53 0.82 -11.36
C PHE A 50 -6.46 1.21 -10.21
N SER A 51 -5.89 1.64 -9.08
CA SER A 51 -6.71 1.96 -7.91
C SER A 51 -7.73 3.05 -8.23
N TYR A 52 -8.99 2.81 -7.88
CA TYR A 52 -10.16 3.59 -8.29
C TYR A 52 -10.25 3.83 -9.81
N GLY A 53 -9.74 2.88 -10.61
CA GLY A 53 -9.68 2.96 -12.06
C GLY A 53 -8.78 4.08 -12.59
N ASP A 54 -7.96 4.70 -11.75
CA ASP A 54 -7.20 5.92 -12.05
C ASP A 54 -8.07 7.08 -12.59
N TYR A 55 -9.36 7.11 -12.24
CA TYR A 55 -10.38 7.98 -12.87
C TYR A 55 -10.11 9.48 -12.81
N LEU A 56 -9.49 9.98 -11.74
CA LEU A 56 -9.12 11.41 -11.64
C LEU A 56 -7.69 11.63 -12.14
N ARG A 57 -6.75 10.91 -11.50
CA ARG A 57 -5.33 10.83 -11.78
C ARG A 57 -4.85 9.55 -11.09
N CYS A 58 -3.81 8.92 -11.63
CA CYS A 58 -3.31 7.67 -11.09
C CYS A 58 -2.95 7.77 -9.60
N GLY A 59 -3.52 6.89 -8.80
CA GLY A 59 -3.31 6.85 -7.34
C GLY A 59 -3.88 8.05 -6.53
N ALA A 60 -4.39 9.09 -7.17
CA ALA A 60 -4.76 10.35 -6.49
C ALA A 60 -5.94 10.20 -5.52
N ILE A 61 -6.86 9.28 -5.81
CA ILE A 61 -8.00 8.99 -4.92
C ILE A 61 -7.54 8.13 -3.74
N SER A 62 -6.62 7.19 -3.97
CA SER A 62 -6.16 6.21 -2.98
C SER A 62 -5.48 6.82 -1.77
N ARG A 63 -4.83 7.97 -1.93
CA ARG A 63 -4.17 8.67 -0.80
C ARG A 63 -5.13 9.05 0.33
N PHE A 64 -6.42 9.21 0.03
CA PHE A 64 -7.43 9.60 1.02
C PHE A 64 -8.05 8.40 1.76
N ALA A 65 -7.65 7.17 1.43
CA ALA A 65 -8.19 5.99 2.06
C ALA A 65 -7.79 5.90 3.56
N PRO A 66 -8.66 5.40 4.45
CA PRO A 66 -8.35 5.24 5.87
C PRO A 66 -7.03 4.55 6.18
N VAL A 67 -6.68 3.49 5.45
CA VAL A 67 -5.40 2.76 5.63
C VAL A 67 -4.19 3.67 5.38
N MET A 68 -4.30 4.61 4.43
CA MET A 68 -3.20 5.47 4.03
C MET A 68 -2.86 6.48 5.11
N LYS A 69 -3.85 6.94 5.89
CA LYS A 69 -3.60 7.79 7.06
C LYS A 69 -2.66 7.10 8.03
N SER A 70 -2.98 5.87 8.42
CA SER A 70 -2.14 5.07 9.33
C SER A 70 -0.77 4.75 8.73
N ILE A 71 -0.70 4.49 7.43
CA ILE A 71 0.56 4.21 6.72
C ILE A 71 1.48 5.44 6.75
N ILE A 72 0.96 6.64 6.45
CA ILE A 72 1.72 7.89 6.47
C ILE A 72 2.30 8.12 7.86
N ASP A 73 1.47 8.08 8.90
CA ASP A 73 1.90 8.29 10.29
C ASP A 73 3.02 7.32 10.70
N ARG A 74 2.96 6.06 10.26
CA ARG A 74 3.95 5.03 10.58
C ARG A 74 5.22 5.15 9.75
N ALA A 75 5.10 5.60 8.50
CA ALA A 75 6.22 5.81 7.61
C ALA A 75 7.10 6.98 8.08
N GLU A 76 6.49 8.06 8.59
CA GLU A 76 7.22 9.15 9.24
C GLU A 76 8.03 8.67 10.47
N GLY A 77 7.54 7.61 11.14
CA GLY A 77 8.25 6.90 12.20
C GLY A 77 9.31 5.90 11.72
N GLY A 78 9.57 5.80 10.41
CA GLY A 78 10.59 4.93 9.83
C GLY A 78 10.13 3.53 9.43
N MET A 79 8.82 3.26 9.42
CA MET A 79 8.29 1.98 8.92
C MET A 79 8.62 1.83 7.42
N PRO A 80 9.25 0.72 6.99
CA PRO A 80 9.57 0.50 5.58
C PRO A 80 8.32 0.43 4.69
N LEU A 81 8.39 1.11 3.54
CA LEU A 81 7.36 1.12 2.51
C LEU A 81 7.93 0.73 1.15
N LEU A 82 7.16 -0.07 0.40
CA LEU A 82 7.44 -0.38 -0.99
C LEU A 82 6.19 -0.08 -1.84
N GLY A 83 6.29 0.88 -2.75
CA GLY A 83 5.25 1.15 -3.76
C GLY A 83 5.67 0.59 -5.12
N ILE A 84 4.81 -0.21 -5.75
CA ILE A 84 5.07 -0.84 -7.05
C ILE A 84 4.08 -0.31 -8.09
N CYS A 85 4.57 0.25 -9.20
CA CYS A 85 3.74 0.81 -10.28
C CYS A 85 2.69 1.82 -9.75
N ASN A 86 1.41 1.45 -9.70
CA ASN A 86 0.35 2.29 -9.11
C ASN A 86 0.60 2.58 -7.63
N GLY A 87 1.17 1.62 -6.88
CA GLY A 87 1.59 1.87 -5.50
C GLY A 87 2.65 2.96 -5.37
N PHE A 88 3.58 3.09 -6.31
CA PHE A 88 4.55 4.20 -6.33
C PHE A 88 3.84 5.54 -6.56
N GLN A 89 2.90 5.57 -7.49
CA GLN A 89 2.09 6.76 -7.77
C GLN A 89 1.32 7.19 -6.52
N VAL A 90 0.70 6.25 -5.80
CA VAL A 90 0.02 6.53 -4.51
C VAL A 90 0.97 7.16 -3.49
N LEU A 91 2.24 6.73 -3.42
CA LEU A 91 3.23 7.34 -2.51
C LEU A 91 3.58 8.78 -2.89
N CYS A 92 3.70 9.10 -4.18
CA CYS A 92 3.88 10.48 -4.65
C CYS A 92 2.64 11.33 -4.33
N GLU A 93 1.44 10.82 -4.59
CA GLU A 93 0.18 11.50 -4.28
C GLU A 93 0.03 11.80 -2.78
N ALA A 94 0.49 10.88 -1.94
CA ALA A 94 0.51 11.00 -0.48
C ALA A 94 1.65 11.89 0.03
N TYR A 95 2.49 12.44 -0.84
CA TYR A 95 3.67 13.25 -0.52
C TYR A 95 4.73 12.57 0.34
N LEU A 96 4.72 11.22 0.35
CA LEU A 96 5.80 10.42 0.95
C LEU A 96 7.02 10.33 0.02
N LEU A 97 6.82 10.59 -1.28
CA LEU A 97 7.87 10.68 -2.29
C LEU A 97 7.64 11.95 -3.13
N PRO A 98 8.70 12.53 -3.75
CA PRO A 98 8.53 13.63 -4.68
C PRO A 98 7.82 13.17 -5.96
N GLY A 99 6.95 14.03 -6.52
CA GLY A 99 6.22 13.77 -7.78
C GLY A 99 4.82 14.36 -7.80
#